data_AF-A0A4Y7S7S1-F1
#
_entry.id   AF-A0A4Y7S7S1-F1
#
_cell.length_a   1.000
_cell.length_b   1.000
_cell.length_c   1.000
_cell.angle_alpha   90.00
_cell.angle_beta   90.00
_cell.angle_gamma   90.00
#
_symmetry.space_group_name_H-M   'P 1'
#
loop_
_entity.id
_entity.type
_entity.pdbx_description
1 polymer ?
#
loop_
_entity_poly.entity_id
_entity_poly.type
_entity_poly.pdbx_seq_one_letter_code
_entity_poly.pdbx_strand_id
1 'polypeptide(L)'
;MKRHCFLSVLLSLLFCLAVANAACGETQISAKQLFLTDLKNNGLVVSGIPYHIYSGTSVLEIKELKTNLPGSEEAIQLLTRARLKLDSKVDGPAEKMEAKYTLTLGGKNRSGSLFMDSDKMIVSTEFMDLIKDLYQAPAPSDLTLPRYVYFTGLADAGGWDSMVQPEISPALEEMLIFIFEAIPEHYYQLSPAEKTIKLQIDRTGLPEVIRSLTFKAFDEPERFADLVFNILTAFDPTVSTEDSKQGILETLEYLYQVADTPDSPDQMLEMLGDKLTFNLVIESSLLPAGPDKFLFELGMDDLGTSTNIHIDSTTQGGKENISGTGLISFNLTDKTEGFSLDGKVSQDLRLTKAEYRSNSIIDLNFSESSDEDSYLLLSLKGTDRYKPEKSVAINLPELTPDNSMDLTEASNKPAPFHEEVQVVLDGEALSFDVDPFIKDGRTMVPIRDLAEKLGFTVVWSEPDQVVMTNEDTTISIFLGDQTYTVNGTRKHLDVTPFASEGRAMVPVRFIAEELGCMVYYSEATNTVFINHKASTRVIP
;
A
#
# COMPACT_ATOMS: atom_id res chain seq x y z
N MET A 1 -40.16 57.90 48.41
CA MET A 1 -40.61 57.45 47.08
C MET A 1 -39.68 57.76 45.90
N LYS A 2 -38.79 58.78 45.93
CA LYS A 2 -37.92 59.10 44.76
C LYS A 2 -36.60 58.30 44.64
N ARG A 3 -36.11 57.64 45.69
CA ARG A 3 -34.84 56.85 45.65
C ARG A 3 -35.00 55.44 45.04
N HIS A 4 -36.16 54.79 45.20
CA HIS A 4 -36.40 53.47 44.61
C HIS A 4 -36.68 53.55 43.10
N CYS A 5 -37.31 54.62 42.62
CA CYS A 5 -37.59 54.82 41.19
C CYS A 5 -36.31 55.06 40.37
N PHE A 6 -35.32 55.76 40.94
CA PHE A 6 -34.03 56.00 40.27
C PHE A 6 -33.17 54.72 40.22
N LEU A 7 -33.20 53.90 41.27
CA LEU A 7 -32.47 52.64 41.30
C LEU A 7 -33.10 51.60 40.36
N SER A 8 -34.43 51.55 40.24
CA SER A 8 -35.12 50.67 39.30
C SER A 8 -34.90 51.10 37.85
N VAL A 9 -34.84 52.41 37.57
CA VAL A 9 -34.52 52.95 36.22
C VAL A 9 -33.06 52.74 35.87
N LEU A 10 -32.14 52.86 36.84
CA LEU A 10 -30.72 52.58 36.63
C LEU A 10 -30.46 51.09 36.41
N LEU A 11 -31.12 50.20 37.18
CA LEU A 11 -31.04 48.76 36.96
C LEU A 11 -31.66 48.35 35.63
N SER A 12 -32.78 48.93 35.21
CA SER A 12 -33.37 48.60 33.91
C SER A 12 -32.59 49.21 32.75
N LEU A 13 -31.93 50.35 32.90
CA LEU A 13 -30.96 50.84 31.90
C LEU A 13 -29.70 49.97 31.83
N LEU A 14 -29.19 49.49 32.97
CA LEU A 14 -28.07 48.53 33.01
C LEU A 14 -28.45 47.17 32.43
N PHE A 15 -29.69 46.70 32.66
CA PHE A 15 -30.21 45.48 32.06
C PHE A 15 -30.48 45.66 30.57
N CYS A 16 -31.00 46.81 30.14
CA CYS A 16 -31.13 47.13 28.72
C CYS A 16 -29.78 47.32 28.02
N LEU A 17 -28.75 47.87 28.69
CA LEU A 17 -27.39 47.91 28.15
C LEU A 17 -26.72 46.53 28.14
N ALA A 18 -26.99 45.68 29.13
CA ALA A 18 -26.49 44.31 29.16
C ALA A 18 -27.17 43.44 28.09
N VAL A 19 -28.48 43.63 27.85
CA VAL A 19 -29.22 42.94 26.78
C VAL A 19 -28.91 43.53 25.40
N ALA A 20 -28.62 44.84 25.29
CA ALA A 20 -28.14 45.44 24.04
C ALA A 20 -26.68 45.05 23.73
N ASN A 21 -25.82 44.85 24.73
CA ASN A 21 -24.49 44.27 24.54
C ASN A 21 -24.53 42.75 24.31
N ALA A 22 -25.52 42.03 24.85
CA ALA A 22 -25.74 40.61 24.56
C ALA A 22 -26.39 40.39 23.18
N ALA A 23 -27.14 41.37 22.67
CA ALA A 23 -27.72 41.35 21.32
C ALA A 23 -26.85 42.07 20.25
N CYS A 24 -25.72 42.66 20.65
CA CYS A 24 -24.70 43.24 19.76
C CYS A 24 -23.35 42.52 19.87
N GLY A 25 -23.33 41.34 20.49
CA GLY A 25 -22.34 40.32 20.13
C GLY A 25 -22.82 39.69 18.83
N GLU A 26 -22.44 40.27 17.68
CA GLU A 26 -22.23 39.41 16.52
C GLU A 26 -21.39 38.24 17.04
N THR A 27 -21.92 37.03 17.04
CA THR A 27 -21.16 35.82 17.36
C THR A 27 -20.05 35.77 16.32
N GLN A 28 -18.92 36.40 16.64
CA GLN A 28 -17.75 36.41 15.80
C GLN A 28 -17.35 34.94 15.70
N ILE A 29 -17.59 34.36 14.53
CA ILE A 29 -17.27 32.96 14.26
C ILE A 29 -15.79 32.78 14.58
N SER A 30 -15.48 31.82 15.44
CA SER A 30 -14.10 31.60 15.89
C SER A 30 -13.22 31.13 14.72
N ALA A 31 -11.89 31.27 14.84
CA ALA A 31 -10.97 30.82 13.81
C ALA A 31 -11.15 29.32 13.54
N LYS A 32 -11.32 28.51 14.60
CA LYS A 32 -11.63 27.09 14.51
C LYS A 32 -12.96 26.81 13.82
N GLN A 33 -14.02 27.54 14.17
CA GLN A 33 -15.33 27.37 13.55
C GLN A 33 -15.31 27.70 12.06
N LEU A 34 -14.59 28.75 11.66
CA LEU A 34 -14.39 29.06 10.24
C LEU A 34 -13.60 27.96 9.54
N PHE A 35 -12.52 27.47 10.15
CA PHE A 35 -11.69 26.37 9.61
C PHE A 35 -12.51 25.09 9.39
N LEU A 36 -13.25 24.64 10.40
CA LEU A 36 -14.07 23.42 10.30
C LEU A 36 -15.20 23.58 9.28
N THR A 37 -15.74 24.80 9.14
CA THR A 37 -16.77 25.08 8.12
C THR A 37 -16.18 25.04 6.72
N ASP A 38 -14.98 25.59 6.52
CA ASP A 38 -14.27 25.53 5.25
C ASP A 38 -13.96 24.08 4.85
N LEU A 39 -13.37 23.31 5.77
CA LEU A 39 -13.07 21.89 5.59
C LEU A 39 -14.32 21.08 5.18
N LYS A 40 -15.46 21.27 5.86
CA LYS A 40 -16.71 20.55 5.54
C LYS A 40 -17.33 20.94 4.19
N ASN A 41 -17.11 22.18 3.73
CA ASN A 41 -17.71 22.65 2.48
C ASN A 41 -16.83 22.38 1.25
N ASN A 42 -15.52 22.39 1.44
CA ASN A 42 -14.53 22.32 0.38
C ASN A 42 -13.74 21.01 0.36
N GLY A 43 -13.78 20.24 1.45
CA GLY A 43 -13.02 18.99 1.62
C GLY A 43 -11.52 19.24 1.75
N LEU A 44 -10.76 18.15 1.91
CA LEU A 44 -9.33 18.17 1.60
C LEU A 44 -9.17 17.85 0.12
N VAL A 45 -8.49 18.73 -0.62
CA VAL A 45 -8.23 18.50 -2.04
C VAL A 45 -7.25 17.32 -2.17
N VAL A 46 -7.76 16.13 -2.49
CA VAL A 46 -6.94 14.98 -2.86
C VAL A 46 -6.82 14.92 -4.38
N SER A 47 -5.59 14.71 -4.84
CA SER A 47 -5.28 14.67 -6.27
C SER A 47 -5.89 13.44 -6.93
N GLY A 48 -6.80 13.67 -7.87
CA GLY A 48 -7.47 12.64 -8.68
C GLY A 48 -8.05 13.25 -9.95
N ILE A 49 -8.52 12.41 -10.89
CA ILE A 49 -9.18 12.88 -12.11
C ILE A 49 -10.62 13.29 -11.75
N PRO A 50 -10.99 14.58 -11.83
CA PRO A 50 -12.27 15.07 -11.27
C PRO A 50 -13.45 14.90 -12.25
N TYR A 51 -13.30 14.04 -13.26
CA TYR A 51 -14.28 13.88 -14.33
C TYR A 51 -14.87 12.48 -14.26
N HIS A 52 -16.20 12.38 -14.36
CA HIS A 52 -16.85 11.08 -14.50
C HIS A 52 -16.82 10.57 -15.95
N ILE A 53 -16.76 11.47 -16.94
CA ILE A 53 -16.64 11.12 -18.36
C ILE A 53 -15.46 11.88 -18.95
N TYR A 54 -14.45 11.16 -19.44
CA TYR A 54 -13.23 11.78 -19.94
C TYR A 54 -12.49 10.92 -20.97
N SER A 55 -11.61 11.58 -21.72
CA SER A 55 -10.63 10.92 -22.59
C SER A 55 -9.24 11.53 -22.40
N GLY A 56 -8.19 10.75 -22.61
CA GLY A 56 -6.84 11.28 -22.49
C GLY A 56 -5.75 10.25 -22.49
N THR A 57 -4.59 10.67 -22.00
CA THR A 57 -3.38 9.87 -22.02
C THR A 57 -2.67 9.93 -20.66
N SER A 58 -2.26 8.78 -20.14
CA SER A 58 -1.25 8.65 -19.09
C SER A 58 0.03 8.05 -19.66
N VAL A 59 1.17 8.51 -19.15
CA VAL A 59 2.49 7.98 -19.48
C VAL A 59 3.26 7.75 -18.20
N LEU A 60 3.78 6.54 -18.00
CA LEU A 60 4.73 6.18 -16.96
C LEU A 60 6.05 5.78 -17.63
N GLU A 61 7.15 6.38 -17.20
CA GLU A 61 8.49 6.15 -17.75
C GLU A 61 9.51 5.91 -16.64
N ILE A 62 10.39 4.93 -16.81
CA ILE A 62 11.60 4.79 -15.99
C ILE A 62 12.65 5.79 -16.51
N LYS A 63 12.93 6.81 -15.70
CA LYS A 63 13.93 7.86 -15.98
C LYS A 63 15.33 7.42 -15.61
N GLU A 64 15.45 6.71 -14.50
CA GLU A 64 16.71 6.16 -14.00
C GLU A 64 16.44 4.82 -13.32
N LEU A 65 17.29 3.84 -13.60
CA LEU A 65 17.34 2.56 -12.89
C LEU A 65 18.81 2.15 -12.84
N LYS A 66 19.39 2.15 -11.64
CA LYS A 66 20.76 1.71 -11.39
C LYS A 66 20.77 0.90 -10.11
N THR A 67 21.37 -0.27 -10.14
CA THR A 67 21.48 -1.13 -8.98
C THR A 67 22.61 -2.11 -9.19
N ASN A 68 23.16 -2.61 -8.08
CA ASN A 68 24.06 -3.75 -8.03
C ASN A 68 23.49 -4.89 -7.18
N LEU A 69 22.17 -4.90 -6.95
CA LEU A 69 21.51 -5.98 -6.22
C LEU A 69 21.78 -7.30 -6.95
N PRO A 70 22.16 -8.38 -6.24
CA PRO A 70 22.44 -9.67 -6.87
C PRO A 70 21.25 -10.17 -7.71
N GLY A 71 21.50 -10.57 -8.96
CA GLY A 71 20.48 -11.09 -9.88
C GLY A 71 19.62 -10.02 -10.55
N SER A 72 19.97 -8.73 -10.43
CA SER A 72 19.21 -7.63 -11.02
C SER A 72 19.52 -7.36 -12.50
N GLU A 73 20.50 -8.03 -13.11
CA GLU A 73 21.01 -7.71 -14.44
C GLU A 73 19.94 -7.77 -15.54
N GLU A 74 19.13 -8.82 -15.57
CA GLU A 74 18.02 -8.93 -16.53
C GLU A 74 16.92 -7.91 -16.26
N ALA A 75 16.60 -7.66 -14.99
CA ALA A 75 15.61 -6.65 -14.63
C ALA A 75 16.08 -5.27 -15.11
N ILE A 76 17.37 -4.93 -14.94
CA ILE A 76 17.96 -3.70 -15.49
C ILE A 76 17.83 -3.70 -17.01
N GLN A 77 18.22 -4.77 -17.70
CA GLN A 77 18.13 -4.82 -19.18
C GLN A 77 16.70 -4.66 -19.70
N LEU A 78 15.73 -5.27 -19.03
CA LEU A 78 14.32 -5.23 -19.40
C LEU A 78 13.68 -3.87 -19.09
N LEU A 79 13.97 -3.32 -17.91
CA LEU A 79 13.31 -2.13 -17.38
C LEU A 79 14.03 -0.83 -17.75
N THR A 80 15.28 -0.88 -18.20
CA THR A 80 16.00 0.32 -18.67
C THR A 80 15.23 0.97 -19.81
N ARG A 81 14.82 2.23 -19.61
CA ARG A 81 13.98 3.02 -20.54
C ARG A 81 12.59 2.40 -20.77
N ALA A 82 12.10 1.61 -19.82
CA ALA A 82 10.73 1.12 -19.87
C ALA A 82 9.74 2.28 -19.88
N ARG A 83 8.67 2.10 -20.65
CA ARG A 83 7.66 3.12 -20.84
C ARG A 83 6.30 2.49 -21.06
N LEU A 84 5.32 2.84 -20.24
CA LEU A 84 3.93 2.51 -20.43
C LEU A 84 3.16 3.76 -20.82
N LYS A 85 2.49 3.74 -21.97
CA LYS A 85 1.52 4.75 -22.38
C LYS A 85 0.13 4.12 -22.39
N LEU A 86 -0.84 4.79 -21.79
CA LEU A 86 -2.24 4.42 -21.80
C LEU A 86 -3.03 5.55 -22.45
N ASP A 87 -3.73 5.27 -23.54
CA ASP A 87 -4.72 6.17 -24.14
C ASP A 87 -6.11 5.67 -23.73
N SER A 88 -6.76 6.39 -22.82
CA SER A 88 -7.95 5.95 -22.11
C SER A 88 -9.19 6.76 -22.48
N LYS A 89 -10.34 6.09 -22.52
CA LYS A 89 -11.68 6.68 -22.50
C LYS A 89 -12.45 6.06 -21.36
N VAL A 90 -13.15 6.89 -20.60
CA VAL A 90 -13.92 6.45 -19.44
C VAL A 90 -15.28 7.11 -19.48
N ASP A 91 -16.31 6.29 -19.28
CA ASP A 91 -17.70 6.70 -19.05
C ASP A 91 -18.12 6.11 -17.70
N GLY A 92 -17.89 6.88 -16.63
CA GLY A 92 -18.15 6.46 -15.26
C GLY A 92 -19.61 6.11 -15.00
N PRO A 93 -20.60 6.95 -15.38
CA PRO A 93 -22.01 6.64 -15.21
C PRO A 93 -22.47 5.39 -15.95
N ALA A 94 -21.82 5.05 -17.07
CA ALA A 94 -22.07 3.80 -17.79
C ALA A 94 -21.20 2.63 -17.33
N GLU A 95 -20.31 2.86 -16.35
CA GLU A 95 -19.29 1.94 -15.85
C GLU A 95 -18.47 1.29 -16.98
N LYS A 96 -18.02 2.11 -17.94
CA LYS A 96 -17.30 1.62 -19.12
C LYS A 96 -15.95 2.29 -19.31
N MET A 97 -14.96 1.48 -19.70
CA MET A 97 -13.61 1.96 -20.00
C MET A 97 -13.02 1.23 -21.20
N GLU A 98 -12.29 1.97 -22.02
CA GLU A 98 -11.35 1.44 -23.03
C GLU A 98 -9.99 2.10 -22.77
N ALA A 99 -8.94 1.29 -22.60
CA ALA A 99 -7.57 1.77 -22.53
C ALA A 99 -6.69 1.04 -23.53
N LYS A 100 -6.10 1.80 -24.46
CA LYS A 100 -5.09 1.28 -25.38
C LYS A 100 -3.73 1.47 -24.75
N TYR A 101 -2.99 0.38 -24.56
CA TYR A 101 -1.65 0.45 -24.02
C TYR A 101 -0.59 0.35 -25.12
N THR A 102 0.50 1.07 -24.91
CA THR A 102 1.77 0.86 -25.61
C THR A 102 2.85 0.75 -24.56
N LEU A 103 3.46 -0.43 -24.47
CA LEU A 103 4.50 -0.78 -23.52
C LEU A 103 5.82 -1.00 -24.24
N THR A 104 6.84 -0.25 -23.84
CA THR A 104 8.23 -0.46 -24.23
C THR A 104 8.95 -1.18 -23.10
N LEU A 105 9.48 -2.37 -23.37
CA LEU A 105 10.28 -3.18 -22.44
C LEU A 105 11.40 -3.90 -23.19
N GLY A 106 12.62 -3.90 -22.65
CA GLY A 106 13.78 -4.55 -23.28
C GLY A 106 14.03 -4.07 -24.72
N GLY A 107 13.72 -2.80 -25.01
CA GLY A 107 13.80 -2.20 -26.35
C GLY A 107 12.70 -2.64 -27.34
N LYS A 108 11.76 -3.50 -26.93
CA LYS A 108 10.63 -3.96 -27.75
C LYS A 108 9.37 -3.19 -27.40
N ASN A 109 8.56 -2.87 -28.41
CA ASN A 109 7.25 -2.26 -28.22
C ASN A 109 6.15 -3.30 -28.36
N ARG A 110 5.20 -3.29 -27.43
CA ARG A 110 3.98 -4.09 -27.47
C ARG A 110 2.78 -3.18 -27.27
N SER A 111 1.69 -3.50 -27.94
CA SER A 111 0.45 -2.73 -27.82
C SER A 111 -0.73 -3.68 -27.76
N GLY A 112 -1.78 -3.24 -27.07
CA GLY A 112 -3.02 -3.98 -26.95
C GLY A 112 -4.12 -3.10 -26.39
N SER A 113 -5.19 -3.72 -25.94
CA SER A 113 -6.33 -3.00 -25.38
C SER A 113 -6.88 -3.72 -24.16
N LEU A 114 -7.21 -2.91 -23.16
CA LEU A 114 -7.92 -3.29 -21.94
C LEU A 114 -9.32 -2.66 -22.02
N PHE A 115 -10.33 -3.41 -21.60
CA PHE A 115 -11.68 -2.90 -21.49
C PHE A 115 -12.25 -3.22 -20.11
N MET A 116 -13.16 -2.36 -19.66
CA MET A 116 -13.95 -2.58 -18.45
C MET A 116 -15.43 -2.34 -18.80
N ASP A 117 -16.28 -3.24 -18.36
CA ASP A 117 -17.74 -3.20 -18.50
C ASP A 117 -18.35 -3.59 -17.15
N SER A 118 -18.74 -2.59 -16.35
CA SER A 118 -19.06 -2.75 -14.94
C SER A 118 -17.91 -3.42 -14.16
N ASP A 119 -18.13 -4.61 -13.63
CA ASP A 119 -17.16 -5.40 -12.87
C ASP A 119 -16.28 -6.32 -13.75
N LYS A 120 -16.54 -6.33 -15.06
CA LYS A 120 -15.87 -7.22 -16.01
C LYS A 120 -14.66 -6.55 -16.63
N MET A 121 -13.46 -7.05 -16.32
CA MET A 121 -12.24 -6.68 -17.01
C MET A 121 -11.99 -7.61 -18.18
N ILE A 122 -11.84 -7.06 -19.37
CA ILE A 122 -11.61 -7.80 -20.61
C ILE A 122 -10.24 -7.41 -21.16
N VAL A 123 -9.40 -8.41 -21.42
CA VAL A 123 -8.07 -8.22 -21.99
C VAL A 123 -7.89 -9.08 -23.23
N SER A 124 -7.09 -8.60 -24.18
CA SER A 124 -6.80 -9.36 -25.39
C SER A 124 -5.68 -10.39 -25.17
N THR A 125 -5.57 -11.40 -26.03
CA THR A 125 -4.50 -12.42 -25.93
C THR A 125 -3.10 -11.80 -25.93
N GLU A 126 -2.89 -10.69 -26.65
CA GLU A 126 -1.59 -9.99 -26.67
C GLU A 126 -1.18 -9.47 -25.29
N PHE A 127 -2.16 -9.16 -24.43
CA PHE A 127 -1.90 -8.82 -23.03
C PHE A 127 -1.47 -10.05 -22.24
N MET A 128 -2.11 -11.20 -22.47
CA MET A 128 -1.71 -12.45 -21.82
C MET A 128 -0.34 -12.94 -22.27
N ASP A 129 0.01 -12.79 -23.54
CA ASP A 129 1.34 -13.11 -24.05
C ASP A 129 2.41 -12.18 -23.45
N LEU A 130 2.07 -10.91 -23.22
CA LEU A 130 2.91 -10.00 -22.44
C LEU A 130 3.12 -10.53 -21.00
N ILE A 131 2.06 -10.93 -20.29
CA ILE A 131 2.19 -11.48 -18.93
C ILE A 131 3.03 -12.76 -18.93
N LYS A 132 2.82 -13.68 -19.87
CA LYS A 132 3.62 -14.90 -20.00
C LYS A 132 5.11 -14.59 -20.17
N ASP A 133 5.43 -13.65 -21.06
CA ASP A 133 6.82 -13.26 -21.31
C ASP A 133 7.47 -12.56 -20.11
N LEU A 134 6.68 -11.91 -19.25
CA LEU A 134 7.18 -11.28 -18.02
C LEU A 134 7.45 -12.29 -16.91
N TYR A 135 6.58 -13.29 -16.74
CA TYR A 135 6.67 -14.25 -15.64
C TYR A 135 7.40 -15.54 -15.98
N GLN A 136 7.78 -15.74 -17.25
CA GLN A 136 8.38 -16.99 -17.76
C GLN A 136 7.60 -18.24 -17.33
N ALA A 137 6.30 -18.11 -17.07
CA ALA A 137 5.49 -19.19 -16.52
C ALA A 137 5.38 -20.29 -17.59
N PRO A 138 5.69 -21.57 -17.26
CA PRO A 138 5.44 -22.65 -18.19
C PRO A 138 3.92 -22.70 -18.45
N ALA A 139 3.54 -22.35 -19.68
CA ALA A 139 2.16 -22.55 -20.09
C ALA A 139 1.91 -24.06 -20.10
N PRO A 140 0.80 -24.55 -19.51
CA PRO A 140 0.39 -25.93 -19.76
C PRO A 140 0.35 -26.13 -21.28
N SER A 141 0.99 -27.20 -21.76
CA SER A 141 1.32 -27.47 -23.17
C SER A 141 0.13 -27.37 -24.13
N ASP A 142 -1.09 -27.45 -23.60
CA ASP A 142 -2.34 -27.58 -24.36
C ASP A 142 -3.31 -26.39 -24.19
N LEU A 143 -2.95 -25.34 -23.43
CA LEU A 143 -3.86 -24.20 -23.22
C LEU A 143 -3.74 -23.16 -24.34
N THR A 144 -4.63 -23.28 -25.33
CA THR A 144 -4.85 -22.22 -26.33
C THR A 144 -5.78 -21.16 -25.76
N LEU A 145 -5.28 -19.93 -25.59
CA LEU A 145 -6.09 -18.81 -25.13
C LEU A 145 -6.90 -18.25 -26.31
N PRO A 146 -8.21 -17.99 -26.15
CA PRO A 146 -8.99 -17.31 -27.16
C PRO A 146 -8.61 -15.83 -27.24
N ARG A 147 -9.18 -15.12 -28.22
CA ARG A 147 -8.86 -13.72 -28.54
C ARG A 147 -9.01 -12.78 -27.34
N TYR A 148 -10.00 -13.05 -26.49
CA TYR A 148 -10.25 -12.29 -25.27
C TYR A 148 -10.26 -13.21 -24.07
N VAL A 149 -9.71 -12.76 -22.96
CA VAL A 149 -9.99 -13.37 -21.65
C VAL A 149 -10.59 -12.31 -20.75
N TYR A 150 -11.45 -12.72 -19.84
CA TYR A 150 -12.09 -11.77 -18.92
C TYR A 150 -12.21 -12.32 -17.52
N PHE A 151 -12.30 -11.39 -16.57
CA PHE A 151 -12.48 -11.63 -15.15
C PHE A 151 -13.68 -10.80 -14.69
N THR A 152 -14.45 -11.31 -13.73
CA THR A 152 -15.61 -10.64 -13.09
C THR A 152 -15.39 -10.55 -11.57
N GLY A 153 -16.21 -9.77 -10.86
CA GLY A 153 -16.08 -9.59 -9.42
C GLY A 153 -14.96 -8.65 -8.96
N LEU A 154 -14.30 -7.92 -9.87
CA LEU A 154 -13.30 -6.91 -9.50
C LEU A 154 -13.90 -5.74 -8.70
N ALA A 155 -15.20 -5.50 -8.86
CA ALA A 155 -15.92 -4.46 -8.13
C ALA A 155 -16.06 -4.75 -6.62
N ASP A 156 -15.89 -6.00 -6.16
CA ASP A 156 -16.00 -6.34 -4.74
C ASP A 156 -14.79 -5.85 -3.91
N ALA A 157 -13.69 -5.45 -4.57
CA ALA A 157 -12.45 -4.97 -3.95
C ALA A 157 -12.35 -3.43 -3.83
N GLY A 158 -13.46 -2.71 -3.93
CA GLY A 158 -13.52 -1.23 -3.81
C GLY A 158 -14.43 -0.53 -4.80
N GLY A 159 -15.09 -1.25 -5.72
CA GLY A 159 -16.04 -0.69 -6.67
C GLY A 159 -15.40 0.12 -7.81
N TRP A 160 -16.22 0.40 -8.83
CA TRP A 160 -15.84 1.19 -10.00
C TRP A 160 -15.30 2.58 -9.64
N ASP A 161 -15.94 3.24 -8.67
CA ASP A 161 -15.61 4.61 -8.28
C ASP A 161 -14.22 4.70 -7.68
N SER A 162 -13.78 3.76 -6.82
CA SER A 162 -12.42 3.78 -6.29
C SER A 162 -11.33 3.55 -7.35
N MET A 163 -11.64 2.85 -8.45
CA MET A 163 -10.70 2.63 -9.55
C MET A 163 -10.52 3.87 -10.42
N VAL A 164 -11.58 4.66 -10.60
CA VAL A 164 -11.62 5.77 -11.56
C VAL A 164 -11.49 7.14 -10.88
N GLN A 165 -11.91 7.23 -9.61
CA GLN A 165 -11.96 8.43 -8.80
C GLN A 165 -11.55 8.10 -7.35
N PRO A 166 -10.25 8.05 -7.04
CA PRO A 166 -9.80 7.88 -5.67
C PRO A 166 -10.20 9.12 -4.87
N GLU A 167 -11.30 9.03 -4.12
CA GLU A 167 -11.74 10.03 -3.16
C GLU A 167 -11.33 9.61 -1.74
N ILE A 168 -11.13 10.58 -0.84
CA ILE A 168 -11.05 10.28 0.60
C ILE A 168 -12.38 9.64 0.98
N SER A 169 -12.34 8.48 1.62
CA SER A 169 -13.58 7.85 2.09
C SER A 169 -14.29 8.77 3.08
N PRO A 170 -15.63 8.84 3.08
CA PRO A 170 -16.37 9.66 4.04
C PRO A 170 -16.00 9.36 5.51
N ALA A 171 -15.62 8.11 5.80
CA ALA A 171 -15.14 7.70 7.12
C ALA A 171 -13.83 8.39 7.53
N LEU A 172 -12.86 8.50 6.59
CA LEU A 172 -11.61 9.22 6.83
C LEU A 172 -11.85 10.72 6.97
N GLU A 173 -12.74 11.31 6.16
CA GLU A 173 -13.10 12.73 6.26
C GLU A 173 -13.70 13.07 7.63
N GLU A 174 -14.66 12.27 8.10
CA GLU A 174 -15.27 12.46 9.42
C GLU A 174 -14.29 12.23 10.57
N MET A 175 -13.34 11.31 10.43
CA MET A 175 -12.27 11.11 11.41
C MET A 175 -11.33 12.33 11.47
N LEU A 176 -10.99 12.94 10.34
CA LEU A 176 -10.20 14.17 10.31
C LEU A 176 -10.96 15.33 10.94
N ILE A 177 -12.27 15.45 10.68
CA ILE A 177 -13.13 16.41 11.36
C ILE A 177 -13.12 16.18 12.88
N PHE A 178 -13.25 14.93 13.34
CA PHE A 178 -13.18 14.59 14.77
C PHE A 178 -11.84 15.01 15.39
N ILE A 179 -10.73 14.76 14.70
CA ILE A 179 -9.38 15.17 15.14
C ILE A 179 -9.27 16.69 15.23
N PHE A 180 -9.66 17.43 14.19
CA PHE A 180 -9.59 18.89 14.19
C PHE A 180 -10.56 19.52 15.21
N GLU A 181 -11.70 18.89 15.49
CA GLU A 181 -12.58 19.30 16.58
C GLU A 181 -11.92 19.16 17.97
N ALA A 182 -10.97 18.25 18.15
CA ALA A 182 -10.27 18.08 19.42
C ALA A 182 -9.19 19.15 19.67
N ILE A 183 -8.62 19.73 18.62
CA ILE A 183 -7.49 20.66 18.74
C ILE A 183 -7.93 21.95 19.47
N PRO A 184 -7.20 22.41 20.50
CA PRO A 184 -7.52 23.66 21.21
C PRO A 184 -7.57 24.91 20.32
N GLU A 185 -8.43 25.88 20.67
CA GLU A 185 -8.70 27.07 19.86
C GLU A 185 -7.44 27.90 19.55
N HIS A 186 -6.46 27.95 20.45
CA HIS A 186 -5.28 28.80 20.31
C HIS A 186 -4.30 28.33 19.22
N TYR A 187 -4.44 27.10 18.71
CA TYR A 187 -3.71 26.62 17.53
C TYR A 187 -4.33 27.14 16.21
N TYR A 188 -5.52 27.74 16.27
CA TYR A 188 -6.20 28.34 15.13
C TYR A 188 -6.00 29.86 15.13
N GLN A 189 -5.44 30.38 14.05
CA GLN A 189 -5.12 31.79 13.89
C GLN A 189 -5.86 32.33 12.67
N LEU A 190 -6.65 33.37 12.89
CA LEU A 190 -7.25 34.16 11.81
C LEU A 190 -6.32 35.31 11.48
N SER A 191 -5.93 35.45 10.21
CA SER A 191 -5.18 36.60 9.71
C SER A 191 -6.08 37.46 8.83
N PRO A 192 -6.73 38.53 9.35
CA PRO A 192 -7.59 39.39 8.55
C PRO A 192 -6.85 40.14 7.43
N ALA A 193 -5.56 40.45 7.67
CA ALA A 193 -4.72 41.15 6.70
C ALA A 193 -4.37 40.25 5.50
N GLU A 194 -4.01 38.99 5.77
CA GLU A 194 -3.66 38.01 4.73
C GLU A 194 -4.90 37.29 4.19
N LYS A 195 -6.04 37.44 4.87
CA LYS A 195 -7.31 36.76 4.59
C LYS A 195 -7.15 35.24 4.58
N THR A 196 -6.47 34.72 5.60
CA THR A 196 -6.23 33.28 5.78
C THR A 196 -6.66 32.82 7.17
N ILE A 197 -6.96 31.54 7.27
CA ILE A 197 -7.08 30.82 8.53
C ILE A 197 -5.95 29.80 8.58
N LYS A 198 -5.21 29.77 9.68
CA LYS A 198 -4.07 28.88 9.87
C LYS A 198 -4.28 28.01 11.10
N LEU A 199 -4.23 26.70 10.93
CA LEU A 199 -3.96 25.74 11.99
C LEU A 199 -2.46 25.46 12.01
N GLN A 200 -1.81 25.66 13.15
CA GLN A 200 -0.40 25.35 13.31
C GLN A 200 -0.15 24.63 14.64
N ILE A 201 0.47 23.46 14.58
CA ILE A 201 0.90 22.69 15.74
C ILE A 201 2.36 22.32 15.53
N ASP A 202 3.21 22.64 16.50
CA ASP A 202 4.60 22.20 16.52
C ASP A 202 4.82 21.10 17.57
N ARG A 203 6.05 20.61 17.69
CA ARG A 203 6.44 19.61 18.70
C ARG A 203 6.01 19.99 20.12
N THR A 204 6.05 21.27 20.47
CA THR A 204 5.74 21.72 21.84
C THR A 204 4.25 21.67 22.14
N GLY A 205 3.39 21.86 21.13
CA GLY A 205 1.94 21.77 21.26
C GLY A 205 1.36 20.36 21.13
N LEU A 206 2.12 19.42 20.56
CA LEU A 206 1.67 18.04 20.32
C LEU A 206 1.12 17.32 21.58
N PRO A 207 1.74 17.41 22.79
CA PRO A 207 1.20 16.77 23.99
C PRO A 207 -0.22 17.22 24.35
N GLU A 208 -0.49 18.53 24.25
CA GLU A 208 -1.80 19.08 24.54
C GLU A 208 -2.85 18.63 23.53
N VAL A 209 -2.47 18.56 22.25
CA VAL A 209 -3.35 18.09 21.17
C VAL A 209 -3.71 16.61 21.37
N ILE A 210 -2.71 15.76 21.65
CA ILE A 210 -2.95 14.33 21.94
C ILE A 210 -3.87 14.20 23.15
N ARG A 211 -3.60 14.92 24.24
CA ARG A 211 -4.44 14.90 25.44
C ARG A 211 -5.88 15.33 25.13
N SER A 212 -6.06 16.38 24.34
CA SER A 212 -7.39 16.87 23.96
C SER A 212 -8.15 15.87 23.08
N LEU A 213 -7.45 15.19 22.16
CA LEU A 213 -8.01 14.12 21.34
C LEU A 213 -8.41 12.91 22.18
N THR A 214 -7.56 12.50 23.11
CA THR A 214 -7.83 11.41 24.05
C THR A 214 -9.07 11.70 24.88
N PHE A 215 -9.18 12.90 25.48
CA PHE A 215 -10.38 13.27 26.24
C PHE A 215 -11.63 13.35 25.36
N LYS A 216 -11.52 13.86 24.13
CA LYS A 216 -12.66 13.84 23.19
C LYS A 216 -13.10 12.41 22.88
N ALA A 217 -12.17 11.47 22.69
CA ALA A 217 -12.49 10.06 22.49
C ALA A 217 -13.17 9.43 23.72
N PHE A 218 -12.80 9.85 24.93
CA PHE A 218 -13.45 9.42 26.17
C PHE A 218 -14.84 10.06 26.40
N ASP A 219 -15.02 11.31 25.99
CA ASP A 219 -16.29 12.04 26.12
C ASP A 219 -17.31 11.64 25.03
N GLU A 220 -16.82 11.22 23.86
CA GLU A 220 -17.61 10.80 22.70
C GLU A 220 -17.27 9.34 22.26
N PRO A 221 -17.33 8.34 23.16
CA PRO A 221 -16.78 7.00 22.91
C PRO A 221 -17.51 6.25 21.79
N GLU A 222 -18.82 6.41 21.70
CA GLU A 222 -19.63 5.82 20.62
C GLU A 222 -19.27 6.40 19.25
N ARG A 223 -19.13 7.73 19.16
CA ARG A 223 -18.76 8.39 17.90
C ARG A 223 -17.34 7.99 17.49
N PHE A 224 -16.40 7.96 18.43
CA PHE A 224 -15.04 7.51 18.14
C PHE A 224 -15.01 6.04 17.68
N ALA A 225 -15.72 5.15 18.37
CA ALA A 225 -15.81 3.74 18.01
C ALA A 225 -16.44 3.55 16.62
N ASP A 226 -17.50 4.30 16.30
CA ASP A 226 -18.10 4.31 14.96
C ASP A 226 -17.11 4.77 13.88
N LEU A 227 -16.34 5.82 14.13
CA LEU A 227 -15.35 6.33 13.18
C LEU A 227 -14.23 5.32 12.91
N VAL A 228 -13.64 4.75 13.98
CA VAL A 228 -12.60 3.73 13.87
C VAL A 228 -13.14 2.49 13.15
N PHE A 229 -14.34 2.03 13.51
CA PHE A 229 -15.00 0.90 12.87
C PHE A 229 -15.26 1.15 11.38
N ASN A 230 -15.79 2.32 11.02
CA ASN A 230 -16.05 2.67 9.63
C ASN A 230 -14.76 2.73 8.79
N ILE A 231 -13.65 3.19 9.38
CA ILE A 231 -12.34 3.14 8.72
C ILE A 231 -11.89 1.69 8.53
N LEU A 232 -11.94 0.86 9.58
CA LEU A 232 -11.53 -0.54 9.51
C LEU A 232 -12.33 -1.31 8.46
N THR A 233 -13.65 -1.14 8.43
CA THR A 233 -14.52 -1.80 7.44
C THR A 233 -14.34 -1.27 6.02
N ALA A 234 -13.90 -0.02 5.85
CA ALA A 234 -13.54 0.49 4.53
C ALA A 234 -12.28 -0.20 3.96
N PHE A 235 -11.40 -0.72 4.82
CA PHE A 235 -10.22 -1.48 4.41
C PHE A 235 -10.46 -3.00 4.39
N ASP A 236 -11.30 -3.51 5.29
CA ASP A 236 -11.65 -4.92 5.42
C ASP A 236 -13.15 -5.11 5.71
N PRO A 237 -13.99 -5.35 4.68
CA PRO A 237 -15.42 -5.56 4.84
C PRO A 237 -15.80 -6.82 5.63
N THR A 238 -14.84 -7.73 5.92
CA THR A 238 -15.09 -8.98 6.63
C THR A 238 -15.10 -8.84 8.15
N VAL A 239 -14.74 -7.65 8.65
CA VAL A 239 -14.75 -7.31 10.08
C VAL A 239 -16.18 -7.36 10.64
N SER A 240 -16.41 -8.19 11.66
CA SER A 240 -17.71 -8.35 12.31
C SER A 240 -18.17 -7.09 13.05
N THR A 241 -19.41 -6.66 12.83
CA THR A 241 -19.97 -5.39 13.34
C THR A 241 -20.06 -5.29 14.87
N GLU A 242 -20.56 -6.33 15.55
CA GLU A 242 -20.81 -6.26 17.01
C GLU A 242 -19.52 -6.44 17.84
N ASP A 243 -18.72 -7.47 17.55
CA ASP A 243 -17.54 -7.80 18.38
C ASP A 243 -16.42 -6.74 18.25
N SER A 244 -16.24 -6.14 17.07
CA SER A 244 -15.17 -5.17 16.84
C SER A 244 -15.46 -3.81 17.44
N LYS A 245 -16.71 -3.32 17.34
CA LYS A 245 -17.10 -2.06 17.98
C LYS A 245 -17.04 -2.17 19.50
N GLN A 246 -17.53 -3.29 20.05
CA GLN A 246 -17.46 -3.57 21.48
C GLN A 246 -16.00 -3.64 21.96
N GLY A 247 -15.10 -4.28 21.20
CA GLY A 247 -13.67 -4.31 21.52
C GLY A 247 -13.02 -2.92 21.54
N ILE A 248 -13.41 -2.01 20.64
CA ILE A 248 -12.92 -0.62 20.64
C ILE A 248 -13.41 0.12 21.89
N LEU A 249 -14.68 -0.05 22.27
CA LEU A 249 -15.25 0.57 23.48
C LEU A 249 -14.58 0.03 24.75
N GLU A 250 -14.35 -1.27 24.85
CA GLU A 250 -13.63 -1.90 25.97
C GLU A 250 -12.18 -1.39 26.07
N THR A 251 -11.52 -1.20 24.92
CA THR A 251 -10.18 -0.63 24.86
C THR A 251 -10.19 0.82 25.35
N LEU A 252 -11.16 1.63 24.93
CA LEU A 252 -11.32 3.00 25.42
C LEU A 252 -11.59 3.06 26.93
N GLU A 253 -12.45 2.19 27.44
CA GLU A 253 -12.74 2.12 28.87
C GLU A 253 -11.50 1.73 29.68
N TYR A 254 -10.72 0.75 29.19
CA TYR A 254 -9.42 0.41 29.77
C TYR A 254 -8.47 1.61 29.76
N LEU A 255 -8.31 2.28 28.61
CA LEU A 255 -7.44 3.46 28.48
C LEU A 255 -7.88 4.61 29.40
N TYR A 256 -9.18 4.80 29.59
CA TYR A 256 -9.72 5.77 30.54
C TYR A 256 -9.28 5.46 31.98
N GLN A 257 -9.32 4.19 32.37
CA GLN A 257 -8.91 3.76 33.71
C GLN A 257 -7.40 3.92 33.97
N VAL A 258 -6.58 3.88 32.92
CA VAL A 258 -5.11 4.01 33.03
C VAL A 258 -4.57 5.39 32.61
N ALA A 259 -5.42 6.35 32.24
CA ALA A 259 -5.01 7.65 31.72
C ALA A 259 -4.15 8.49 32.70
N ASP A 260 -4.29 8.24 34.01
CA ASP A 260 -3.52 8.90 35.09
C ASP A 260 -2.28 8.09 35.55
N THR A 261 -1.81 7.11 34.76
CA THR A 261 -0.65 6.27 35.10
C THR A 261 0.68 6.88 34.62
N PRO A 262 1.84 6.39 35.12
CA PRO A 262 3.17 6.85 34.70
C PRO A 262 3.45 6.74 33.19
N ASP A 263 2.67 5.98 32.44
CA ASP A 263 2.81 5.85 30.98
C ASP A 263 1.92 6.85 30.20
N SER A 264 1.59 8.01 30.81
CA SER A 264 0.74 9.00 30.17
C SER A 264 1.37 9.53 28.86
N PRO A 265 0.56 9.98 27.88
CA PRO A 265 1.07 10.55 26.63
C PRO A 265 2.10 11.67 26.83
N ASP A 266 1.97 12.45 27.92
CA ASP A 266 2.91 13.50 28.27
C ASP A 266 4.28 12.94 28.66
N GLN A 267 4.31 11.86 29.46
CA GLN A 267 5.57 11.20 29.84
C GLN A 267 6.22 10.51 28.64
N MET A 268 5.43 9.90 27.76
CA MET A 268 5.95 9.34 26.50
C MET A 268 6.60 10.42 25.61
N LEU A 269 5.99 11.60 25.49
CA LEU A 269 6.54 12.72 24.71
C LEU A 269 7.78 13.33 25.37
N GLU A 270 7.82 13.41 26.70
CA GLU A 270 9.03 13.79 27.44
C GLU A 270 10.18 12.77 27.25
N MET A 271 9.86 11.47 27.25
CA MET A 271 10.84 10.40 26.97
C MET A 271 11.39 10.46 25.55
N LEU A 272 10.57 10.84 24.57
CA LEU A 272 10.99 11.06 23.19
C LEU A 272 11.85 12.32 23.05
N GLY A 273 11.58 13.37 23.85
CA GLY A 273 12.44 14.55 23.95
C GLY A 273 12.77 15.18 22.59
N ASP A 274 14.06 15.41 22.32
CA ASP A 274 14.53 15.97 21.05
C ASP A 274 14.63 14.93 19.90
N LYS A 275 14.32 13.66 20.16
CA LYS A 275 14.31 12.60 19.14
C LYS A 275 13.10 12.70 18.22
N LEU A 276 12.01 13.30 18.69
CA LEU A 276 10.78 13.49 17.91
C LEU A 276 10.79 14.86 17.23
N THR A 277 10.59 14.88 15.91
CA THR A 277 10.23 16.08 15.16
C THR A 277 8.76 16.03 14.80
N PHE A 278 8.06 17.15 14.97
CA PHE A 278 6.66 17.27 14.59
C PHE A 278 6.34 18.70 14.20
N ASN A 279 5.66 18.86 13.06
CA ASN A 279 5.14 20.13 12.59
C ASN A 279 3.94 19.89 11.68
N LEU A 280 2.80 20.50 12.00
CA LEU A 280 1.61 20.49 11.16
C LEU A 280 1.19 21.94 10.91
N VAL A 281 1.08 22.31 9.65
CA VAL A 281 0.53 23.61 9.23
C VAL A 281 -0.52 23.36 8.16
N ILE A 282 -1.75 23.81 8.41
CA ILE A 282 -2.81 23.87 7.41
C ILE A 282 -3.23 25.34 7.31
N GLU A 283 -3.11 25.91 6.13
CA GLU A 283 -3.50 27.28 5.86
C GLU A 283 -4.52 27.30 4.74
N SER A 284 -5.72 27.83 5.02
CA SER A 284 -6.80 27.98 4.04
C SER A 284 -7.04 29.45 3.73
N SER A 285 -7.31 29.77 2.47
CA SER A 285 -7.71 31.12 2.08
C SER A 285 -9.19 31.39 2.37
N LEU A 286 -9.47 32.57 2.95
CA LEU A 286 -10.83 33.10 3.05
C LEU A 286 -11.34 33.68 1.73
N LEU A 287 -10.48 33.82 0.72
CA LEU A 287 -10.86 34.28 -0.60
C LEU A 287 -11.35 33.11 -1.45
N PRO A 288 -12.45 33.27 -2.20
CA PRO A 288 -12.84 32.28 -3.19
C PRO A 288 -11.68 31.98 -4.15
N ALA A 289 -11.35 30.71 -4.32
CA ALA A 289 -10.25 30.26 -5.18
C ALA A 289 -8.87 30.81 -4.79
N GLY A 290 -8.68 31.20 -3.52
CA GLY A 290 -7.40 31.59 -2.97
C GLY A 290 -6.43 30.41 -2.80
N PRO A 291 -5.19 30.67 -2.35
CA PRO A 291 -4.20 29.64 -2.13
C PRO A 291 -4.39 28.94 -0.78
N ASP A 292 -4.27 27.61 -0.78
CA ASP A 292 -4.23 26.77 0.41
C ASP A 292 -2.85 26.09 0.52
N LYS A 293 -2.40 25.84 1.75
CA LYS A 293 -1.15 25.16 2.05
C LYS A 293 -1.35 24.07 3.09
N PHE A 294 -0.72 22.93 2.86
CA PHE A 294 -0.60 21.85 3.84
C PHE A 294 0.87 21.48 3.98
N LEU A 295 1.38 21.51 5.21
CA LEU A 295 2.71 21.05 5.58
C LEU A 295 2.56 20.09 6.76
N PHE A 296 3.13 18.90 6.65
CA PHE A 296 3.22 17.93 7.72
C PHE A 296 4.63 17.35 7.78
N GLU A 297 5.23 17.37 8.95
CA GLU A 297 6.55 16.82 9.23
C GLU A 297 6.43 15.96 10.48
N LEU A 298 6.89 14.72 10.39
CA LEU A 298 6.98 13.80 11.51
C LEU A 298 8.29 13.04 11.37
N GLY A 299 9.06 12.98 12.45
CA GLY A 299 10.29 12.21 12.46
C GLY A 299 10.67 11.73 13.83
N MET A 300 11.45 10.66 13.86
CA MET A 300 11.93 10.00 15.06
C MET A 300 13.37 9.56 14.83
N ASP A 301 14.29 9.95 15.70
CA ASP A 301 15.71 9.54 15.68
C ASP A 301 16.05 8.85 17.00
N ASP A 302 16.12 7.52 17.01
CA ASP A 302 16.46 6.73 18.18
C ASP A 302 17.65 5.79 17.94
N LEU A 303 18.77 6.12 18.60
CA LEU A 303 19.92 5.24 18.90
C LEU A 303 20.31 4.25 17.79
N GLY A 304 20.34 4.71 16.54
CA GLY A 304 20.72 3.91 15.38
C GLY A 304 19.69 3.95 14.26
N THR A 305 18.42 4.12 14.59
CA THR A 305 17.33 4.24 13.61
C THR A 305 16.84 5.67 13.47
N SER A 306 16.54 6.10 12.25
CA SER A 306 15.94 7.39 11.97
C SER A 306 14.84 7.23 10.93
N THR A 307 13.66 7.77 11.23
CA THR A 307 12.52 7.85 10.31
C THR A 307 12.09 9.28 10.18
N ASN A 308 11.85 9.76 8.97
CA ASN A 308 11.26 11.07 8.73
C ASN A 308 10.24 10.98 7.59
N ILE A 309 9.14 11.73 7.72
CA ILE A 309 8.13 11.95 6.70
C ILE A 309 7.91 13.46 6.63
N HIS A 310 7.94 14.01 5.42
CA HIS A 310 7.66 15.41 5.13
C HIS A 310 6.69 15.46 3.95
N ILE A 311 5.58 16.15 4.14
CA ILE A 311 4.54 16.38 3.14
C ILE A 311 4.37 17.89 3.04
N ASP A 312 4.59 18.47 1.86
CA ASP A 312 4.32 19.88 1.58
C ASP A 312 3.48 19.95 0.32
N SER A 313 2.35 20.64 0.39
CA SER A 313 1.53 20.91 -0.77
C SER A 313 0.98 22.33 -0.74
N THR A 314 0.87 22.90 -1.93
CA THR A 314 0.19 24.16 -2.16
C THR A 314 -0.82 23.97 -3.25
N THR A 315 -2.01 24.51 -3.06
CA THR A 315 -3.04 24.55 -4.10
C THR A 315 -3.57 25.96 -4.22
N GLN A 316 -4.10 26.30 -5.38
CA GLN A 316 -4.73 27.58 -5.64
C GLN A 316 -5.81 27.37 -6.68
N GLY A 317 -6.94 28.05 -6.49
CA GLY A 317 -8.01 28.04 -7.47
C GLY A 317 -9.29 27.40 -6.94
N GLY A 318 -10.35 27.43 -7.74
CA GLY A 318 -11.65 26.86 -7.37
C GLY A 318 -11.88 25.51 -8.03
N LYS A 319 -12.97 24.80 -7.69
CA LYS A 319 -13.29 23.44 -8.15
C LYS A 319 -13.11 23.17 -9.67
N GLU A 320 -13.29 24.19 -10.53
CA GLU A 320 -13.17 24.05 -11.99
C GLU A 320 -11.83 24.56 -12.58
N ASN A 321 -10.96 25.15 -11.76
CA ASN A 321 -9.67 25.70 -12.17
C ASN A 321 -8.70 25.69 -10.98
N ILE A 322 -7.97 24.59 -10.82
CA ILE A 322 -7.04 24.36 -9.70
C ILE A 322 -5.62 24.25 -10.27
N SER A 323 -4.65 24.86 -9.62
CA SER A 323 -3.24 24.57 -9.81
C SER A 323 -2.63 24.23 -8.47
N GLY A 324 -1.72 23.27 -8.42
CA GLY A 324 -1.05 22.93 -7.19
C GLY A 324 0.25 22.20 -7.39
N THR A 325 1.02 22.15 -6.32
CA THR A 325 2.25 21.38 -6.22
C THR A 325 2.15 20.50 -4.97
N GLY A 326 2.65 19.28 -5.05
CA GLY A 326 2.78 18.38 -3.91
C GLY A 326 4.18 17.80 -3.85
N LEU A 327 4.68 17.64 -2.63
CA LEU A 327 5.93 16.99 -2.30
C LEU A 327 5.67 16.06 -1.13
N ILE A 328 5.99 14.79 -1.29
CA ILE A 328 6.10 13.82 -0.19
C ILE A 328 7.54 13.34 -0.21
N SER A 329 8.24 13.42 0.90
CA SER A 329 9.55 12.82 1.07
C SER A 329 9.60 12.03 2.36
N PHE A 330 10.25 10.88 2.31
CA PHE A 330 10.49 10.07 3.49
C PHE A 330 11.93 9.55 3.49
N ASN A 331 12.44 9.32 4.69
CA ASN A 331 13.70 8.64 4.93
C ASN A 331 13.49 7.61 6.04
N LEU A 332 14.03 6.42 5.85
CA LEU A 332 14.18 5.38 6.86
C LEU A 332 15.63 4.93 6.84
N THR A 333 16.32 5.05 7.97
CA THR A 333 17.72 4.65 8.12
C THR A 333 17.83 3.74 9.34
N ASP A 334 18.58 2.65 9.21
CA ASP A 334 19.07 1.85 10.33
C ASP A 334 20.59 1.74 10.24
N LYS A 335 21.27 2.52 11.06
CA LYS A 335 22.75 2.59 11.13
C LYS A 335 23.35 1.33 11.75
N THR A 336 22.57 0.53 12.47
CA THR A 336 23.07 -0.71 13.09
C THR A 336 23.14 -1.84 12.07
N GLU A 337 22.17 -1.90 11.17
CA GLU A 337 22.11 -2.85 10.06
C GLU A 337 22.68 -2.28 8.74
N GLY A 338 23.13 -1.02 8.73
CA GLY A 338 23.73 -0.40 7.55
C GLY A 338 22.72 -0.08 6.43
N PHE A 339 21.44 0.05 6.76
CA PHE A 339 20.32 0.19 5.84
C PHE A 339 19.90 1.67 5.68
N SER A 340 19.57 2.10 4.47
CA SER A 340 18.89 3.38 4.18
C SER A 340 17.90 3.25 3.03
N LEU A 341 16.75 3.89 3.19
CA LEU A 341 15.72 4.04 2.18
C LEU A 341 15.25 5.50 2.17
N ASP A 342 15.47 6.18 1.05
CA ASP A 342 15.03 7.53 0.77
C ASP A 342 14.01 7.51 -0.36
N GLY A 343 12.86 8.13 -0.14
CA GLY A 343 11.84 8.29 -1.16
C GLY A 343 11.39 9.73 -1.30
N LYS A 344 11.09 10.13 -2.54
CA LYS A 344 10.56 11.44 -2.87
C LYS A 344 9.54 11.34 -3.99
N VAL A 345 8.33 11.83 -3.74
CA VAL A 345 7.28 12.01 -4.73
C VAL A 345 7.04 13.49 -4.91
N SER A 346 7.20 14.02 -6.12
CA SER A 346 6.87 15.39 -6.47
C SER A 346 5.78 15.40 -7.53
N GLN A 347 4.81 16.30 -7.41
CA GLN A 347 3.69 16.42 -8.34
C GLN A 347 3.41 17.89 -8.66
N ASP A 348 3.24 18.20 -9.94
CA ASP A 348 2.64 19.44 -10.42
C ASP A 348 1.27 19.12 -11.03
N LEU A 349 0.24 19.81 -10.57
CA LEU A 349 -1.14 19.62 -11.00
C LEU A 349 -1.70 20.90 -11.61
N ARG A 350 -2.45 20.74 -12.72
CA ARG A 350 -3.29 21.79 -13.29
C ARG A 350 -4.60 21.23 -13.82
N LEU A 351 -5.69 21.68 -13.23
CA LEU A 351 -7.05 21.45 -13.64
C LEU A 351 -7.65 22.73 -14.23
N THR A 352 -8.38 22.60 -15.32
CA THR A 352 -9.22 23.64 -15.92
C THR A 352 -10.50 22.99 -16.43
N LYS A 353 -11.53 23.78 -16.76
CA LYS A 353 -12.74 23.27 -17.45
C LYS A 353 -12.47 22.47 -18.74
N ALA A 354 -11.32 22.66 -19.37
CA ALA A 354 -11.00 22.05 -20.66
C ALA A 354 -10.07 20.84 -20.54
N GLU A 355 -9.31 20.73 -19.45
CA GLU A 355 -8.31 19.68 -19.28
C GLU A 355 -7.79 19.58 -17.85
N TYR A 356 -7.43 18.36 -17.46
CA TYR A 356 -6.62 18.00 -16.31
C TYR A 356 -5.22 17.62 -16.80
N ARG A 357 -4.18 18.11 -16.11
CA ARG A 357 -2.78 17.77 -16.36
C ARG A 357 -2.07 17.51 -15.05
N SER A 358 -1.31 16.43 -14.98
CA SER A 358 -0.42 16.12 -13.86
C SER A 358 0.95 15.72 -14.40
N ASN A 359 2.01 16.18 -13.75
CA ASN A 359 3.36 15.63 -13.91
C ASN A 359 3.83 15.16 -12.55
N SER A 360 4.26 13.92 -12.44
CA SER A 360 4.80 13.37 -11.21
C SER A 360 6.20 12.80 -11.43
N ILE A 361 7.03 12.90 -10.40
CA ILE A 361 8.33 12.24 -10.32
C ILE A 361 8.35 11.46 -9.01
N ILE A 362 8.74 10.19 -9.08
CA ILE A 362 8.94 9.32 -7.92
C ILE A 362 10.40 8.89 -7.95
N ASP A 363 11.18 9.34 -6.98
CA ASP A 363 12.56 8.93 -6.76
C ASP A 363 12.61 8.00 -5.55
N LEU A 364 13.26 6.85 -5.69
CA LEU A 364 13.49 5.88 -4.63
C LEU A 364 14.97 5.51 -4.65
N ASN A 365 15.64 5.70 -3.52
CA ASN A 365 17.03 5.34 -3.32
C ASN A 365 17.11 4.40 -2.12
N PHE A 366 17.62 3.21 -2.36
CA PHE A 366 17.89 2.20 -1.34
C PHE A 366 19.39 1.93 -1.30
N SER A 367 19.92 1.72 -0.10
CA SER A 367 21.29 1.28 0.11
C SER A 367 21.39 0.41 1.36
N GLU A 368 22.25 -0.60 1.30
CA GLU A 368 22.55 -1.52 2.41
C GLU A 368 24.06 -1.80 2.42
N SER A 369 24.74 -1.41 3.49
CA SER A 369 26.17 -1.68 3.69
C SER A 369 26.38 -3.06 4.31
N SER A 370 26.32 -4.10 3.48
CA SER A 370 26.78 -5.46 3.81
C SER A 370 28.21 -5.70 3.27
N ASP A 371 28.71 -6.93 3.27
CA ASP A 371 30.03 -7.28 2.69
C ASP A 371 30.18 -6.84 1.21
N GLU A 372 29.05 -6.62 0.51
CA GLU A 372 28.97 -5.90 -0.76
C GLU A 372 27.95 -4.76 -0.63
N ASP A 373 28.41 -3.49 -0.65
CA ASP A 373 27.58 -2.29 -0.58
C ASP A 373 26.47 -2.32 -1.65
N SER A 374 25.28 -2.76 -1.28
CA SER A 374 24.15 -2.99 -2.18
C SER A 374 23.31 -1.72 -2.32
N TYR A 375 22.81 -1.40 -3.51
CA TYR A 375 22.03 -0.20 -3.74
C TYR A 375 21.00 -0.36 -4.86
N LEU A 376 19.96 0.46 -4.83
CA LEU A 376 19.00 0.67 -5.90
C LEU A 376 18.67 2.16 -6.00
N LEU A 377 18.82 2.73 -7.19
CA LEU A 377 18.37 4.06 -7.56
C LEU A 377 17.31 3.91 -8.64
N LEU A 378 16.08 4.33 -8.34
CA LEU A 378 14.95 4.27 -9.25
C LEU A 378 14.30 5.66 -9.34
N SER A 379 14.16 6.18 -10.55
CA SER A 379 13.39 7.39 -10.83
C SER A 379 12.31 7.08 -11.86
N LEU A 380 11.06 7.32 -11.50
CA LEU A 380 9.89 7.18 -12.35
C LEU A 380 9.31 8.56 -12.68
N LYS A 381 8.83 8.74 -13.90
CA LYS A 381 8.08 9.92 -14.31
C LYS A 381 6.68 9.54 -14.77
N GLY A 382 5.67 10.12 -14.12
CA GLY A 382 4.28 10.08 -14.55
C GLY A 382 3.89 11.36 -15.29
N THR A 383 3.07 11.25 -16.31
CA THR A 383 2.46 12.40 -16.98
C THR A 383 1.06 12.07 -17.43
N ASP A 384 0.09 12.85 -16.98
CA ASP A 384 -1.32 12.67 -17.27
C ASP A 384 -1.85 13.88 -18.02
N ARG A 385 -2.69 13.63 -19.02
CA ARG A 385 -3.45 14.66 -19.72
C ARG A 385 -4.83 14.14 -20.09
N TYR A 386 -5.84 14.63 -19.40
CA TYR A 386 -7.22 14.23 -19.57
C TYR A 386 -8.11 15.41 -19.91
N LYS A 387 -9.17 15.16 -20.67
CA LYS A 387 -10.17 16.15 -21.04
C LYS A 387 -11.54 15.67 -20.57
N PRO A 388 -12.35 16.54 -19.96
CA PRO A 388 -13.74 16.22 -19.70
C PRO A 388 -14.48 16.08 -21.03
N GLU A 389 -15.32 15.06 -21.12
CA GLU A 389 -16.12 14.76 -22.31
C GLU A 389 -17.60 14.81 -21.97
N LYS A 390 -18.45 15.20 -22.93
CA LYS A 390 -19.91 15.08 -22.75
C LYS A 390 -20.40 13.64 -22.93
N SER A 391 -19.67 12.89 -23.74
CA SER A 391 -19.92 11.49 -24.07
C SER A 391 -18.67 10.92 -24.72
N VAL A 392 -18.32 9.67 -24.42
CA VAL A 392 -17.24 8.96 -25.11
C VAL A 392 -17.79 7.69 -25.76
N ALA A 393 -17.39 7.42 -27.00
CA ALA A 393 -17.71 6.16 -27.65
C ALA A 393 -16.69 5.10 -27.22
N ILE A 394 -17.16 4.17 -26.38
CA ILE A 394 -16.42 3.00 -25.90
C ILE A 394 -16.99 1.77 -26.62
N ASN A 395 -16.18 1.16 -27.48
CA ASN A 395 -16.57 -0.01 -28.26
C ASN A 395 -16.03 -1.26 -27.55
N LEU A 396 -16.84 -1.81 -26.65
CA LEU A 396 -16.52 -3.07 -25.99
C LEU A 396 -16.49 -4.22 -27.01
N PRO A 397 -15.57 -5.18 -26.87
CA PRO A 397 -15.58 -6.38 -27.69
C PRO A 397 -16.81 -7.25 -27.40
N GLU A 398 -17.41 -7.81 -28.44
CA GLU A 398 -18.47 -8.81 -28.28
C GLU A 398 -17.85 -10.15 -27.87
N LEU A 399 -18.14 -10.57 -26.65
CA LEU A 399 -17.65 -11.82 -26.08
C LEU A 399 -18.58 -12.97 -26.47
N THR A 400 -18.03 -13.96 -27.16
CA THR A 400 -18.72 -15.19 -27.56
C THR A 400 -17.98 -16.40 -26.99
N PRO A 401 -18.64 -17.56 -26.82
CA PRO A 401 -17.97 -18.78 -26.36
C PRO A 401 -16.76 -19.19 -27.22
N ASP A 402 -16.74 -18.82 -28.51
CA ASP A 402 -15.67 -19.18 -29.43
C ASP A 402 -14.48 -18.22 -29.36
N ASN A 403 -14.68 -16.98 -28.92
CA ASN A 403 -13.66 -15.92 -28.98
C ASN A 403 -13.21 -15.42 -27.60
N SER A 404 -13.84 -15.90 -26.53
CA SER A 404 -13.60 -15.44 -25.18
C SER A 404 -13.60 -16.57 -24.16
N MET A 405 -12.83 -16.38 -23.08
CA MET A 405 -12.80 -17.29 -21.95
C MET A 405 -12.93 -16.50 -20.64
N ASP A 406 -13.86 -16.93 -19.80
CA ASP A 406 -13.99 -16.46 -18.43
C ASP A 406 -12.92 -17.14 -17.57
N LEU A 407 -12.07 -16.35 -16.93
CA LEU A 407 -11.04 -16.82 -16.00
C LEU A 407 -11.42 -16.58 -14.53
N THR A 408 -12.61 -16.05 -14.25
CA THR A 408 -13.11 -15.84 -12.88
C THR A 408 -13.15 -17.14 -12.10
N GLU A 409 -13.71 -18.20 -12.70
CA GLU A 409 -13.79 -19.52 -12.06
C GLU A 409 -12.43 -20.21 -11.94
N ALA A 410 -11.48 -19.95 -12.84
CA ALA A 410 -10.12 -20.49 -12.74
C ALA A 410 -9.35 -19.87 -11.55
N SER A 411 -9.65 -18.60 -11.23
CA SER A 411 -9.14 -17.90 -10.05
C SER A 411 -9.84 -18.33 -8.76
N ASN A 412 -11.15 -18.64 -8.82
CA ASN A 412 -11.98 -18.91 -7.64
C ASN A 412 -12.20 -20.40 -7.33
N LYS A 413 -11.83 -21.32 -8.23
CA LYS A 413 -11.88 -22.74 -7.95
C LYS A 413 -10.71 -23.06 -7.03
N PRO A 414 -10.94 -23.50 -5.78
CA PRO A 414 -9.85 -24.00 -4.96
C PRO A 414 -9.19 -25.11 -5.77
N ALA A 415 -7.88 -24.97 -5.99
CA ALA A 415 -7.11 -26.05 -6.57
C ALA A 415 -7.42 -27.32 -5.77
N PRO A 416 -7.59 -28.47 -6.44
CA PRO A 416 -8.06 -29.69 -5.79
C PRO A 416 -7.16 -30.00 -4.59
N PHE A 417 -7.76 -30.22 -3.44
CA PHE A 417 -7.03 -30.75 -2.29
C PHE A 417 -6.55 -32.16 -2.65
N HIS A 418 -5.25 -32.39 -2.48
CA HIS A 418 -4.67 -33.71 -2.65
C HIS A 418 -4.56 -34.40 -1.28
N GLU A 419 -5.10 -35.61 -1.14
CA GLU A 419 -4.95 -36.39 0.11
C GLU A 419 -3.46 -36.65 0.42
N GLU A 420 -2.67 -36.87 -0.62
CA GLU A 420 -1.21 -37.03 -0.57
C GLU A 420 -0.49 -35.70 -0.81
N VAL A 421 0.66 -35.51 -0.16
CA VAL A 421 1.43 -34.27 -0.34
C VAL A 421 2.03 -34.24 -1.74
N GLN A 422 1.67 -33.20 -2.50
CA GLN A 422 2.25 -32.97 -3.82
C GLN A 422 3.49 -32.10 -3.71
N VAL A 423 4.48 -32.29 -4.58
CA VAL A 423 5.60 -31.36 -4.75
C VAL A 423 5.63 -30.91 -6.20
N VAL A 424 5.63 -29.60 -6.41
CA VAL A 424 5.69 -28.97 -7.73
C VAL A 424 6.98 -28.19 -7.81
N LEU A 425 7.83 -28.50 -8.79
CA LEU A 425 9.09 -27.80 -9.07
C LEU A 425 8.94 -26.97 -10.35
N ASP A 426 9.09 -25.66 -10.25
CA ASP A 426 8.95 -24.70 -11.37
C ASP A 426 7.68 -24.91 -12.20
N GLY A 427 6.55 -25.18 -11.53
CA GLY A 427 5.27 -25.45 -12.17
C GLY A 427 5.06 -26.88 -12.67
N GLU A 428 6.07 -27.75 -12.63
CA GLU A 428 5.95 -29.17 -12.98
C GLU A 428 5.76 -30.04 -11.72
N ALA A 429 4.69 -30.85 -11.69
CA ALA A 429 4.48 -31.80 -10.60
C ALA A 429 5.54 -32.92 -10.63
N LEU A 430 6.20 -33.15 -9.50
CA LEU A 430 7.19 -34.21 -9.35
C LEU A 430 6.52 -35.51 -8.88
N SER A 431 6.89 -36.61 -9.52
CA SER A 431 6.58 -37.96 -9.05
C SER A 431 7.74 -38.48 -8.23
N PHE A 432 7.43 -39.07 -7.08
CA PHE A 432 8.39 -39.75 -6.22
C PHE A 432 8.12 -41.25 -6.23
N ASP A 433 9.14 -42.04 -5.91
CA ASP A 433 8.97 -43.48 -5.75
C ASP A 433 8.49 -43.90 -4.35
N VAL A 434 8.63 -42.99 -3.39
CA VAL A 434 7.99 -43.02 -2.07
C VAL A 434 7.31 -41.68 -1.88
N ASP A 435 6.01 -41.69 -1.60
CA ASP A 435 5.22 -40.47 -1.58
C ASP A 435 5.71 -39.48 -0.51
N PRO A 436 5.74 -38.17 -0.82
CA PRO A 436 5.99 -37.14 0.18
C PRO A 436 4.94 -37.15 1.29
N PHE A 437 5.36 -36.87 2.52
CA PHE A 437 4.44 -36.82 3.66
C PHE A 437 4.87 -35.81 4.71
N ILE A 438 3.95 -35.41 5.59
CA ILE A 438 4.25 -34.48 6.67
C ILE A 438 4.67 -35.26 7.92
N LYS A 439 5.82 -34.88 8.50
CA LYS A 439 6.30 -35.36 9.78
C LYS A 439 6.82 -34.19 10.60
N ASP A 440 6.39 -34.08 11.86
CA ASP A 440 6.81 -33.03 12.79
C ASP A 440 6.66 -31.59 12.21
N GLY A 441 5.59 -31.37 11.44
CA GLY A 441 5.32 -30.07 10.80
C GLY A 441 6.24 -29.74 9.63
N ARG A 442 6.90 -30.74 9.03
CA ARG A 442 7.72 -30.59 7.82
C ARG A 442 7.35 -31.63 6.78
N THR A 443 7.31 -31.22 5.51
CA THR A 443 7.19 -32.15 4.38
C THR A 443 8.50 -32.88 4.17
N MET A 444 8.44 -34.20 4.27
CA MET A 444 9.51 -35.14 4.03
C MET A 444 9.43 -35.66 2.59
N VAL A 445 10.56 -35.66 1.90
CA VAL A 445 10.68 -36.14 0.51
C VAL A 445 11.85 -37.12 0.38
N PRO A 446 11.80 -38.08 -0.55
CA PRO A 446 12.97 -38.85 -0.94
C PRO A 446 14.05 -37.92 -1.50
N ILE A 447 15.21 -37.91 -0.84
CA ILE A 447 16.29 -36.96 -1.16
C ILE A 447 16.78 -37.08 -2.61
N ARG A 448 16.81 -38.29 -3.16
CA ARG A 448 17.38 -38.54 -4.49
C ARG A 448 16.55 -37.88 -5.58
N ASP A 449 15.24 -38.13 -5.60
CA ASP A 449 14.36 -37.66 -6.67
C ASP A 449 14.36 -36.13 -6.76
N LEU A 450 14.29 -35.46 -5.61
CA LEU A 450 14.32 -34.00 -5.57
C LEU A 450 15.71 -33.44 -5.91
N ALA A 451 16.78 -33.97 -5.31
CA ALA A 451 18.11 -33.44 -5.52
C ALA A 451 18.60 -33.64 -6.97
N GLU A 452 18.29 -34.78 -7.60
CA GLU A 452 18.63 -35.04 -9.00
C GLU A 452 17.88 -34.10 -9.96
N LYS A 453 16.60 -33.83 -9.70
CA LYS A 453 15.82 -32.83 -10.46
C LYS A 453 16.38 -31.43 -10.34
N LEU A 454 17.02 -31.13 -9.22
CA LEU A 454 17.71 -29.87 -8.96
C LEU A 454 19.20 -29.88 -9.39
N GLY A 455 19.64 -30.89 -10.13
CA GLY A 455 20.97 -30.93 -10.75
C GLY A 455 22.09 -31.51 -9.87
N PHE A 456 21.78 -32.15 -8.75
CA PHE A 456 22.76 -32.90 -7.97
C PHE A 456 22.92 -34.32 -8.48
N THR A 457 24.14 -34.84 -8.37
CA THR A 457 24.39 -36.30 -8.35
C THR A 457 24.29 -36.78 -6.92
N VAL A 458 23.55 -37.86 -6.67
CA VAL A 458 23.33 -38.40 -5.32
C VAL A 458 23.98 -39.77 -5.18
N VAL A 459 24.92 -39.88 -4.24
CA VAL A 459 25.66 -41.11 -3.93
C VAL A 459 25.36 -41.54 -2.50
N TRP A 460 25.05 -42.82 -2.34
CA TRP A 460 25.01 -43.46 -1.03
C TRP A 460 26.41 -43.97 -0.66
N SER A 461 26.87 -43.65 0.54
CA SER A 461 28.15 -44.09 1.11
C SER A 461 27.90 -44.79 2.44
N GLU A 462 28.63 -45.86 2.69
CA GLU A 462 28.48 -46.62 3.94
C GLU A 462 29.37 -46.06 5.06
N PRO A 463 28.90 -46.08 6.32
CA PRO A 463 27.54 -46.41 6.75
C PRO A 463 26.60 -45.20 6.69
N ASP A 464 25.37 -45.41 6.20
CA ASP A 464 24.21 -44.50 6.34
C ASP A 464 24.41 -43.04 5.91
N GLN A 465 25.28 -42.80 4.93
CA GLN A 465 25.63 -41.47 4.45
C GLN A 465 25.07 -41.21 3.05
N VAL A 466 24.45 -40.05 2.87
CA VAL A 466 24.08 -39.51 1.56
C VAL A 466 25.03 -38.36 1.24
N VAL A 467 25.67 -38.44 0.07
CA VAL A 467 26.53 -37.39 -0.47
C VAL A 467 25.90 -36.88 -1.76
N MET A 468 25.64 -35.58 -1.83
CA MET A 468 25.12 -34.91 -3.02
C MET A 468 26.17 -33.96 -3.55
N THR A 469 26.45 -34.03 -4.85
CA THR A 469 27.43 -33.14 -5.50
C THR A 469 26.86 -32.52 -6.78
N ASN A 470 27.04 -31.21 -6.94
CA ASN A 470 26.91 -30.52 -8.23
C ASN A 470 28.24 -29.77 -8.53
N GLU A 471 28.26 -28.87 -9.51
CA GLU A 471 29.49 -28.20 -9.96
C GLU A 471 30.25 -27.47 -8.83
N ASP A 472 29.53 -26.78 -7.93
CA ASP A 472 30.12 -25.91 -6.92
C ASP A 472 29.81 -26.32 -5.47
N THR A 473 28.94 -27.32 -5.27
CA THR A 473 28.38 -27.66 -3.96
C THR A 473 28.48 -29.15 -3.69
N THR A 474 29.06 -29.49 -2.53
CA THR A 474 29.06 -30.82 -1.94
C THR A 474 28.31 -30.80 -0.62
N ILE A 475 27.24 -31.60 -0.54
CA ILE A 475 26.42 -31.72 0.65
C ILE A 475 26.56 -33.14 1.21
N SER A 476 26.79 -33.28 2.51
CA SER A 476 26.87 -34.58 3.16
C SER A 476 25.94 -34.67 4.37
N ILE A 477 25.16 -35.74 4.40
CA ILE A 477 24.14 -36.00 5.42
C ILE A 477 24.33 -37.43 5.92
N PHE A 478 24.12 -37.63 7.22
CA PHE A 478 24.03 -38.96 7.83
C PHE A 478 22.61 -39.20 8.31
N LEU A 479 22.07 -40.39 8.07
CA LEU A 479 20.78 -40.74 8.65
C LEU A 479 20.88 -40.79 10.17
N GLY A 480 19.86 -40.29 10.86
CA GLY A 480 19.85 -40.17 12.31
C GLY A 480 20.64 -38.99 12.86
N ASP A 481 21.36 -38.23 12.03
CA ASP A 481 22.05 -37.00 12.43
C ASP A 481 21.30 -35.77 11.92
N GLN A 482 20.92 -34.89 12.83
CA GLN A 482 20.23 -33.64 12.50
C GLN A 482 21.20 -32.56 12.00
N THR A 483 22.50 -32.83 12.03
CA THR A 483 23.54 -31.99 11.43
C THR A 483 23.97 -32.53 10.07
N TYR A 484 24.29 -31.60 9.16
CA TYR A 484 24.82 -31.91 7.84
C TYR A 484 25.92 -30.92 7.48
N THR A 485 26.65 -31.17 6.41
CA THR A 485 27.68 -30.26 5.90
C THR A 485 27.42 -29.84 4.48
N VAL A 486 27.77 -28.59 4.17
CA VAL A 486 27.76 -28.01 2.82
C VAL A 486 29.11 -27.37 2.58
N ASN A 487 29.85 -27.86 1.59
CA ASN A 487 31.22 -27.42 1.30
C ASN A 487 32.12 -27.41 2.57
N GLY A 488 31.89 -28.37 3.47
CA GLY A 488 32.61 -28.50 4.74
C GLY A 488 32.06 -27.67 5.91
N THR A 489 31.15 -26.72 5.68
CA THR A 489 30.50 -25.94 6.75
C THR A 489 29.32 -26.71 7.32
N ARG A 490 29.28 -26.84 8.66
CA ARG A 490 28.20 -27.55 9.36
C ARG A 490 26.93 -26.70 9.48
N LYS A 491 25.78 -27.30 9.19
CA LYS A 491 24.43 -26.74 9.31
C LYS A 491 23.49 -27.72 10.03
N HIS A 492 22.24 -27.30 10.28
CA HIS A 492 21.25 -28.06 11.03
C HIS A 492 19.95 -28.23 10.23
N LEU A 493 19.31 -29.39 10.37
CA LEU A 493 18.03 -29.71 9.76
C LEU A 493 16.88 -29.52 10.76
N ASP A 494 15.72 -29.10 10.28
CA ASP A 494 14.53 -28.98 11.12
C ASP A 494 14.02 -30.33 11.64
N VAL A 495 14.18 -31.40 10.84
CA VAL A 495 13.83 -32.77 11.21
C VAL A 495 14.96 -33.70 10.81
N THR A 496 15.30 -34.63 11.69
CA THR A 496 16.35 -35.62 11.49
C THR A 496 16.05 -36.52 10.27
N PRO A 497 16.99 -36.67 9.33
CA PRO A 497 16.91 -37.61 8.21
C PRO A 497 16.76 -39.05 8.68
N PHE A 498 15.97 -39.85 7.95
CA PHE A 498 15.81 -41.27 8.26
C PHE A 498 15.57 -42.09 6.99
N ALA A 499 15.78 -43.41 7.10
CA ALA A 499 15.42 -44.33 6.04
C ALA A 499 13.94 -44.73 6.19
N SER A 500 13.17 -44.62 5.11
CA SER A 500 11.81 -45.15 5.00
C SER A 500 11.66 -45.84 3.66
N GLU A 501 11.13 -47.06 3.64
CA GLU A 501 10.87 -47.80 2.40
C GLU A 501 12.08 -47.92 1.44
N GLY A 502 13.28 -47.96 2.02
CA GLY A 502 14.53 -48.03 1.25
C GLY A 502 14.94 -46.69 0.59
N ARG A 503 14.38 -45.57 1.03
CA ARG A 503 14.75 -44.21 0.64
C ARG A 503 15.19 -43.39 1.85
N ALA A 504 16.14 -42.49 1.65
CA ALA A 504 16.51 -41.49 2.63
C ALA A 504 15.53 -40.31 2.54
N MET A 505 14.82 -40.06 3.63
CA MET A 505 13.80 -39.01 3.73
C MET A 505 14.38 -37.78 4.41
N VAL A 506 14.21 -36.60 3.81
CA VAL A 506 14.68 -35.31 4.36
C VAL A 506 13.63 -34.22 4.24
N PRO A 507 13.71 -33.14 5.04
CA PRO A 507 12.83 -31.98 4.87
C PRO A 507 13.02 -31.34 3.50
N VAL A 508 11.93 -31.11 2.78
CA VAL A 508 11.95 -30.54 1.41
C VAL A 508 12.65 -29.18 1.35
N ARG A 509 12.44 -28.35 2.38
CA ARG A 509 12.99 -26.99 2.48
C ARG A 509 14.51 -26.99 2.51
N PHE A 510 15.12 -27.99 3.15
CA PHE A 510 16.57 -28.07 3.28
C PHE A 510 17.26 -28.13 1.90
N ILE A 511 16.82 -29.03 1.01
CA ILE A 511 17.44 -29.18 -0.32
C ILE A 511 17.20 -27.91 -1.14
N ALA A 512 15.97 -27.38 -1.09
CA ALA A 512 15.59 -26.20 -1.84
C ALA A 512 16.37 -24.94 -1.40
N GLU A 513 16.57 -24.73 -0.11
CA GLU A 513 17.32 -23.58 0.42
C GLU A 513 18.81 -23.62 0.05
N GLU A 514 19.45 -24.80 0.10
CA GLU A 514 20.86 -24.94 -0.33
C GLU A 514 21.06 -24.65 -1.83
N LEU A 515 19.98 -24.65 -2.60
CA LEU A 515 19.96 -24.32 -4.02
C LEU A 515 19.38 -22.94 -4.31
N GLY A 516 19.10 -22.14 -3.27
CA GLY A 516 18.52 -20.83 -3.42
C GLY A 516 17.12 -20.85 -4.03
N CYS A 517 16.36 -21.94 -3.90
CA CYS A 517 14.97 -22.01 -4.30
C CYS A 517 14.05 -21.39 -3.22
N MET A 518 12.92 -20.84 -3.64
CA MET A 518 11.81 -20.47 -2.76
C MET A 518 10.90 -21.68 -2.58
N VAL A 519 10.49 -21.93 -1.33
CA VAL A 519 9.54 -22.99 -0.99
C VAL A 519 8.31 -22.38 -0.34
N TYR A 520 7.16 -22.65 -0.93
CA TYR A 520 5.85 -22.28 -0.41
C TYR A 520 5.02 -23.55 -0.22
N TYR A 521 4.43 -23.74 0.95
CA TYR A 521 3.47 -24.82 1.17
C TYR A 521 2.06 -24.24 1.19
N SER A 522 1.18 -24.81 0.38
CA SER A 522 -0.24 -24.51 0.39
C SER A 522 -0.99 -25.59 1.16
N GLU A 523 -1.48 -25.24 2.35
CA GLU A 523 -2.38 -26.10 3.13
C GLU A 523 -3.69 -26.38 2.38
N ALA A 524 -4.16 -25.40 1.60
CA ALA A 524 -5.41 -25.51 0.85
C ALA A 524 -5.39 -26.62 -0.21
N THR A 525 -4.21 -26.91 -0.78
CA THR A 525 -4.06 -27.92 -1.84
C THR A 525 -3.23 -29.12 -1.42
N ASN A 526 -2.64 -29.08 -0.22
CA ASN A 526 -1.63 -30.01 0.26
C ASN A 526 -0.42 -30.12 -0.69
N THR A 527 0.07 -28.97 -1.17
CA THR A 527 1.13 -28.90 -2.18
C THR A 527 2.31 -28.06 -1.70
N VAL A 528 3.52 -28.59 -1.86
CA VAL A 528 4.76 -27.84 -1.76
C VAL A 528 5.15 -27.33 -3.13
N PHE A 529 5.17 -26.01 -3.31
CA PHE A 529 5.72 -25.33 -4.46
C PHE A 529 7.18 -25.00 -4.20
N ILE A 530 8.06 -25.52 -5.04
CA ILE A 530 9.47 -25.19 -5.10
C ILE A 530 9.66 -24.43 -6.40
N ASN A 531 10.09 -23.18 -6.31
CA ASN A 531 10.49 -22.43 -7.49
C ASN A 531 11.94 -22.06 -7.30
N HIS A 532 12.77 -22.22 -8.31
CA HIS A 532 14.04 -21.50 -8.30
C HIS A 532 13.72 -20.03 -8.04
N LYS A 533 14.41 -19.36 -7.09
CA LYS A 533 14.39 -17.90 -7.06
C LYS A 533 14.67 -17.48 -8.47
N ALA A 534 13.82 -16.61 -9.05
CA ALA A 534 13.92 -16.17 -10.44
C ALA A 534 15.40 -15.94 -10.77
N SER A 535 15.99 -17.00 -11.30
CA SER A 535 17.36 -17.01 -11.68
C SER A 535 17.19 -16.66 -13.13
N THR A 536 17.54 -15.43 -13.44
CA THR A 536 18.58 -15.11 -14.42
C THR A 536 19.61 -16.24 -14.66
N ARG A 537 19.18 -17.50 -14.83
CA ARG A 537 20.04 -18.64 -15.12
C ARG A 537 20.16 -18.68 -16.63
N VAL A 538 21.20 -17.97 -17.04
CA VAL A 538 22.00 -18.13 -18.25
C VAL A 538 21.92 -19.54 -18.81
N ILE A 539 21.42 -19.68 -20.05
CA ILE A 539 21.73 -20.79 -20.95
C ILE A 539 22.06 -20.16 -22.33
N PRO A 540 23.15 -20.60 -22.98
CA PRO A 540 24.05 -19.78 -23.84
C PRO A 540 23.52 -19.30 -25.19
#